data_AF-A0A1A3NEL2-F1
#
_entry.id   AF-A0A1A3NEL2-F1
#
_cell.length_a   1.000
_cell.length_b   1.000
_cell.length_c   1.000
_cell.angle_alpha   90.00
_cell.angle_beta   90.00
_cell.angle_gamma   90.00
#
_symmetry.space_group_name_H-M   'P 1'
#
loop_
_entity.id
_entity.type
_entity.pdbx_description
1 polymer ?
#
loop_
_entity_poly.entity_id
_entity_poly.type
_entity_poly.pdbx_seq_one_letter_code
_entity_poly.pdbx_strand_id
1 'polypeptide(L)'
;MSPKVPFLRWDDPFRALEMLASLWSSSGLPAVGAGAAQAVAVPYRTLFATLQQLLVGKDVTVRIGDHDVKLTVTELESELDPQGLPVGQLGEVRVAARDIRWDDRGSEQRLQSAVAVLRNVHIRPGVPPLVVAAPTELTTELPKDIFDDVLEQAAPQLRSESGEDGTARLRWARRPGWGGLEVDADVVGSTLWLRPRAIVTKQRRWKLPVRTPAYQVPLPELPHGLMITHVELVPNSLHVSGLLPEWRMELPLRALEDLITQLSQGALTFSWPSLWWGSD
;
A
#
# COMPACT_ATOMS: atom_id res chain seq x y z
N MET A 1 -2.03 18.45 -31.45
CA MET A 1 -2.37 19.27 -30.26
C MET A 1 -2.87 18.33 -29.18
N SER A 2 -2.00 17.95 -28.24
CA SER A 2 -2.42 17.16 -27.08
C SER A 2 -3.32 18.04 -26.21
N PRO A 3 -4.52 17.59 -25.81
CA PRO A 3 -5.36 18.37 -24.93
C PRO A 3 -4.61 18.58 -23.61
N LYS A 4 -4.47 19.83 -23.18
CA LYS A 4 -3.95 20.18 -21.86
C LYS A 4 -4.93 19.61 -20.82
N VAL A 5 -4.52 18.52 -20.18
CA VAL A 5 -5.23 17.93 -19.05
C VAL A 5 -5.05 18.88 -17.86
N PRO A 6 -6.12 19.29 -17.16
CA PRO A 6 -5.97 20.04 -15.92
C PRO A 6 -5.14 19.21 -14.92
N PHE A 7 -4.27 19.87 -14.16
CA PHE A 7 -3.55 19.26 -13.04
C PHE A 7 -4.59 18.61 -12.13
N LEU A 8 -4.64 17.27 -12.16
CA LEU A 8 -5.54 16.48 -11.34
C LEU A 8 -5.02 16.49 -9.91
N ARG A 9 -5.91 16.79 -8.97
CA ARG A 9 -5.58 16.90 -7.55
C ARG A 9 -5.73 15.53 -6.91
N TRP A 10 -4.73 14.69 -7.15
CA TRP A 10 -4.61 13.29 -6.73
C TRP A 10 -4.41 13.07 -5.23
N ASP A 11 -4.54 14.12 -4.42
CA ASP A 11 -4.04 14.14 -3.06
C ASP A 11 -4.74 13.08 -2.18
N ASP A 12 -6.05 12.86 -2.26
CA ASP A 12 -6.79 12.05 -1.27
C ASP A 12 -6.72 10.51 -1.44
N PRO A 13 -6.87 9.93 -2.64
CA PRO A 13 -6.71 8.48 -2.86
C PRO A 13 -5.29 8.00 -2.63
N PHE A 14 -4.34 8.83 -3.06
CA PHE A 14 -2.94 8.50 -2.98
C PHE A 14 -2.39 8.81 -1.61
N ARG A 15 -2.95 9.71 -0.81
CA ARG A 15 -2.65 9.83 0.64
C ARG A 15 -2.75 8.51 1.39
N ALA A 16 -3.68 7.63 1.02
CA ALA A 16 -3.73 6.28 1.59
C ALA A 16 -2.51 5.43 1.23
N LEU A 17 -2.07 5.54 -0.02
CA LEU A 17 -0.87 4.87 -0.54
C LEU A 17 0.42 5.59 -0.10
N GLU A 18 0.41 6.89 0.12
CA GLU A 18 1.48 7.70 0.69
C GLU A 18 1.64 7.38 2.16
N MET A 19 0.52 7.26 2.89
CA MET A 19 0.52 6.83 4.28
C MET A 19 1.01 5.40 4.37
N LEU A 20 0.49 4.46 3.57
CA LEU A 20 1.06 3.11 3.43
C LEU A 20 2.57 3.20 3.10
N ALA A 21 3.00 3.86 2.03
CA ALA A 21 4.42 4.03 1.70
C ALA A 21 5.25 4.64 2.84
N SER A 22 4.65 5.53 3.64
CA SER A 22 5.24 6.12 4.84
C SER A 22 5.27 5.16 6.03
N LEU A 23 4.39 4.15 6.11
CA LEU A 23 4.57 2.98 6.99
C LEU A 23 5.81 2.17 6.58
N TRP A 24 6.21 2.31 5.32
CA TRP A 24 7.03 1.34 4.61
C TRP A 24 8.39 1.87 4.09
N SER A 25 8.94 2.98 4.57
CA SER A 25 10.18 3.52 3.97
C SER A 25 11.11 4.05 5.03
N SER A 26 12.44 4.01 4.82
CA SER A 26 13.35 4.86 5.59
C SER A 26 14.57 5.43 4.86
N SER A 27 14.81 6.73 5.08
CA SER A 27 16.05 7.43 4.76
C SER A 27 16.74 7.88 6.06
N GLY A 28 17.95 7.36 6.27
CA GLY A 28 18.74 7.57 7.49
C GLY A 28 19.71 8.75 7.42
N LEU A 29 20.23 9.15 8.58
CA LEU A 29 21.38 10.04 8.79
C LEU A 29 22.20 9.59 10.03
N PRO A 30 23.43 10.12 10.26
CA PRO A 30 24.56 9.32 10.72
C PRO A 30 24.77 9.24 12.25
N ALA A 31 25.58 8.24 12.59
CA ALA A 31 25.94 7.74 13.90
C ALA A 31 26.59 8.74 14.88
N VAL A 32 26.27 8.57 16.17
CA VAL A 32 27.22 8.80 17.29
C VAL A 32 26.98 7.74 18.38
N GLY A 33 28.07 7.11 18.83
CA GLY A 33 28.12 6.41 20.12
C GLY A 33 28.47 4.92 20.03
N ALA A 34 29.77 4.62 20.08
CA ALA A 34 30.31 3.27 20.18
C ALA A 34 29.93 2.60 21.51
N GLY A 35 29.29 1.43 21.46
CA GLY A 35 29.14 0.59 22.65
C GLY A 35 27.99 -0.42 22.64
N ALA A 36 27.82 -1.25 21.60
CA ALA A 36 27.02 -2.49 21.70
C ALA A 36 27.20 -3.41 20.47
N ALA A 37 28.44 -3.83 20.15
CA ALA A 37 28.68 -4.86 19.13
C ALA A 37 28.43 -6.30 19.65
N GLN A 38 27.62 -6.45 20.71
CA GLN A 38 27.23 -7.74 21.27
C GLN A 38 25.74 -7.75 21.63
N ALA A 39 24.87 -7.66 20.62
CA ALA A 39 23.53 -8.23 20.72
C ALA A 39 23.59 -9.63 20.09
N VAL A 40 24.04 -10.57 20.91
CA VAL A 40 24.06 -12.01 20.68
C VAL A 40 22.68 -12.45 20.23
N ALA A 41 22.62 -13.14 19.08
CA ALA A 41 21.56 -14.00 18.57
C ALA A 41 20.29 -14.07 19.45
N VAL A 42 19.47 -13.02 19.42
CA VAL A 42 18.08 -13.16 19.82
C VAL A 42 17.47 -14.11 18.80
N PRO A 43 16.77 -15.18 19.21
CA PRO A 43 16.09 -16.04 18.26
C PRO A 43 14.93 -15.24 17.65
N TYR A 44 15.21 -14.50 16.57
CA TYR A 44 14.23 -13.73 15.80
C TYR A 44 13.02 -14.59 15.42
N ARG A 45 13.25 -15.89 15.23
CA ARG A 45 12.21 -16.90 15.05
C ARG A 45 11.21 -16.96 16.20
N THR A 46 11.67 -16.94 17.44
CA THR A 46 10.79 -16.95 18.61
C THR A 46 10.01 -15.64 18.71
N LEU A 47 10.67 -14.49 18.51
CA LEU A 47 9.99 -13.19 18.51
C LEU A 47 8.92 -13.12 17.43
N PHE A 48 9.23 -13.54 16.21
CA PHE A 48 8.30 -13.54 15.09
C PHE A 48 7.11 -14.47 15.35
N ALA A 49 7.36 -15.70 15.81
CA ALA A 49 6.30 -16.64 16.16
C ALA A 49 5.39 -16.09 17.26
N THR A 50 5.95 -15.41 18.28
CA THR A 50 5.18 -14.75 19.32
C THR A 50 4.34 -13.61 18.77
N LEU A 51 4.90 -12.75 17.92
CA LEU A 51 4.13 -11.67 17.28
C LEU A 51 3.00 -12.21 16.42
N GLN A 52 3.25 -13.26 15.64
CA GLN A 52 2.23 -13.91 14.82
C GLN A 52 1.08 -14.42 15.70
N GLN A 53 1.37 -15.09 16.81
CA GLN A 53 0.35 -15.57 17.75
C GLN A 53 -0.43 -14.45 18.43
N LEU A 54 0.22 -13.32 18.71
CA LEU A 54 -0.39 -12.21 19.43
C LEU A 54 -1.19 -11.27 18.53
N LEU A 55 -0.80 -11.12 17.25
CA LEU A 55 -1.39 -10.14 16.33
C LEU A 55 -2.41 -10.73 15.37
N VAL A 56 -2.18 -11.95 14.85
CA VAL A 56 -3.06 -12.51 13.81
C VAL A 56 -4.48 -12.72 14.36
N GLY A 57 -5.46 -12.20 13.62
CA GLY A 57 -6.88 -12.19 13.97
C GLY A 57 -7.26 -11.13 15.01
N LYS A 58 -6.36 -10.21 15.38
CA LYS A 58 -6.66 -9.14 16.34
C LYS A 58 -6.91 -7.81 15.64
N ASP A 59 -7.83 -7.05 16.22
CA ASP A 59 -8.05 -5.64 15.90
C ASP A 59 -7.07 -4.80 16.70
N VAL A 60 -6.13 -4.17 16.02
CA VAL A 60 -5.05 -3.38 16.63
C VAL A 60 -5.15 -1.93 16.20
N THR A 61 -4.72 -1.05 17.09
CA THR A 61 -4.48 0.37 16.80
C THR A 61 -2.98 0.61 16.85
N VAL A 62 -2.40 0.91 15.70
CA VAL A 62 -0.99 1.20 15.55
C VAL A 62 -0.83 2.71 15.40
N ARG A 63 -0.14 3.34 16.35
CA ARG A 63 0.19 4.76 16.23
C ARG A 63 1.48 4.94 15.46
N ILE A 64 1.43 5.74 14.40
CA ILE A 64 2.51 5.95 13.45
C ILE A 64 2.62 7.45 13.16
N GLY A 65 3.71 8.06 13.65
CA GLY A 65 3.80 9.51 13.69
C GLY A 65 2.64 10.10 14.51
N ASP A 66 1.89 10.99 13.88
CA ASP A 66 0.71 11.64 14.47
C ASP A 66 -0.62 10.93 14.14
N HIS A 67 -0.59 9.79 13.46
CA HIS A 67 -1.78 9.08 13.00
C HIS A 67 -2.01 7.77 13.78
N ASP A 68 -3.25 7.53 14.19
CA ASP A 68 -3.69 6.24 14.71
C ASP A 68 -4.32 5.42 13.57
N VAL A 69 -3.68 4.31 13.22
CA VAL A 69 -4.15 3.38 12.19
C VAL A 69 -4.79 2.17 12.87
N LYS A 70 -6.10 2.01 12.69
CA LYS A 70 -6.85 0.84 13.14
C LYS A 70 -6.88 -0.19 12.03
N LEU A 71 -6.56 -1.44 12.33
CA LEU A 71 -6.59 -2.52 11.35
C LEU A 71 -6.77 -3.87 12.04
N THR A 72 -7.29 -4.85 11.31
CA THR A 72 -7.26 -6.25 11.72
C THR A 72 -6.11 -6.95 11.01
N VAL A 73 -5.13 -7.46 11.76
CA VAL A 73 -4.04 -8.25 11.15
C VAL A 73 -4.61 -9.61 10.75
N THR A 74 -4.53 -9.97 9.48
CA THR A 74 -5.04 -11.25 8.97
C THR A 74 -3.93 -12.27 8.73
N GLU A 75 -2.72 -11.78 8.44
CA GLU A 75 -1.59 -12.63 8.10
C GLU A 75 -0.30 -11.98 8.59
N LEU A 76 0.57 -12.79 9.18
CA LEU A 76 1.95 -12.44 9.50
C LEU A 76 2.78 -13.71 9.33
N GLU A 77 3.39 -13.87 8.17
CA GLU A 77 4.16 -15.06 7.79
C GLU A 77 5.60 -14.68 7.50
N SER A 78 6.53 -15.58 7.82
CA SER A 78 7.93 -15.41 7.46
C SER A 78 8.59 -16.73 7.13
N GLU A 79 9.26 -16.77 5.99
CA GLU A 79 10.13 -17.87 5.57
C GLU A 79 11.53 -17.66 6.13
N LEU A 80 11.65 -17.64 7.46
CA LEU A 80 12.94 -17.44 8.12
C LEU A 80 13.92 -18.56 7.72
N ASP A 81 14.90 -18.23 6.89
CA ASP A 81 15.95 -19.16 6.47
C ASP A 81 16.87 -19.49 7.67
N PRO A 82 16.89 -20.74 8.17
CA PRO A 82 17.73 -21.12 9.30
C PRO A 82 19.23 -20.87 9.06
N GLN A 83 19.66 -20.84 7.80
CA GLN A 83 21.06 -20.60 7.42
C GLN A 83 21.39 -19.11 7.33
N GLY A 84 20.40 -18.27 7.00
CA GLY A 84 20.51 -16.82 6.90
C GLY A 84 20.40 -16.09 8.24
N LEU A 85 19.68 -16.64 9.21
CA LEU A 85 19.47 -16.03 10.53
C LEU A 85 20.75 -15.61 11.26
N PRO A 86 21.84 -16.42 11.30
CA PRO A 86 23.09 -16.04 11.98
C PRO A 86 23.79 -14.82 11.36
N VAL A 87 23.56 -14.57 10.06
CA VAL A 87 24.12 -13.43 9.33
C VAL A 87 23.12 -12.27 9.21
N GLY A 88 22.01 -12.33 9.94
CA GLY A 88 20.98 -11.29 9.97
C GLY A 88 20.02 -11.32 8.77
N GLN A 89 20.00 -12.38 7.97
CA GLN A 89 19.01 -12.55 6.91
C GLN A 89 17.75 -13.22 7.47
N LEU A 90 16.60 -12.61 7.21
CA LEU A 90 15.27 -13.02 7.64
C LEU A 90 14.44 -13.63 6.48
N GLY A 91 14.91 -13.55 5.24
CA GLY A 91 14.24 -14.17 4.08
C GLY A 91 13.07 -13.33 3.58
N GLU A 92 11.90 -13.95 3.44
CA GLU A 92 10.66 -13.26 3.04
C GLU A 92 9.76 -13.06 4.26
N VAL A 93 9.11 -11.89 4.34
CA VAL A 93 8.09 -11.58 5.33
C VAL A 93 6.85 -11.09 4.61
N ARG A 94 5.70 -11.68 4.94
CA ARG A 94 4.41 -11.32 4.40
C ARG A 94 3.49 -10.86 5.51
N VAL A 95 2.90 -9.68 5.32
CA VAL A 95 1.96 -9.07 6.26
C VAL A 95 0.68 -8.75 5.52
N ALA A 96 -0.46 -9.18 6.04
CA ALA A 96 -1.76 -8.78 5.52
C ALA A 96 -2.65 -8.23 6.62
N ALA A 97 -3.43 -7.22 6.25
CA ALA A 97 -4.40 -6.60 7.13
C ALA A 97 -5.68 -6.28 6.36
N ARG A 98 -6.80 -6.20 7.09
CA ARG A 98 -8.10 -5.76 6.58
C ARG A 98 -8.71 -4.69 7.47
N ASP A 99 -9.77 -4.05 6.97
CA ASP A 99 -10.51 -3.02 7.70
C ASP A 99 -9.60 -1.89 8.20
N ILE A 100 -8.66 -1.46 7.35
CA ILE A 100 -7.64 -0.48 7.70
C ILE A 100 -8.27 0.91 7.66
N ARG A 101 -8.18 1.66 8.76
CA ARG A 101 -8.82 2.98 8.92
C ARG A 101 -7.92 3.93 9.69
N TRP A 102 -7.90 5.19 9.29
CA TRP A 102 -7.17 6.24 9.99
C TRP A 102 -7.86 7.59 9.75
N ASP A 103 -7.60 8.54 10.64
CA ASP A 103 -8.01 9.93 10.44
C ASP A 103 -6.86 10.69 9.75
N ASP A 104 -7.20 11.40 8.67
CA ASP A 104 -6.34 12.42 8.09
C ASP A 104 -7.12 13.74 7.98
N ARG A 105 -6.64 14.74 8.73
CA ARG A 105 -7.15 16.14 8.70
C ARG A 105 -8.68 16.25 8.83
N GLY A 106 -9.31 15.36 9.61
CA GLY A 106 -10.75 15.38 9.87
C GLY A 106 -11.59 14.58 8.87
N SER A 107 -10.95 13.81 7.98
CA SER A 107 -11.59 12.85 7.10
C SER A 107 -11.12 11.43 7.42
N GLU A 108 -12.08 10.53 7.69
CA GLU A 108 -11.79 9.11 7.89
C GLU A 108 -11.45 8.46 6.56
N GLN A 109 -10.21 8.01 6.46
CA GLN A 109 -9.71 7.26 5.32
C GLN A 109 -9.81 5.76 5.61
N ARG A 110 -10.01 4.96 4.56
CA ARG A 110 -10.19 3.52 4.70
C ARG A 110 -9.65 2.71 3.53
N LEU A 111 -9.13 1.53 3.84
CA LEU A 111 -8.80 0.46 2.87
C LEU A 111 -9.49 -0.82 3.29
N GLN A 112 -9.98 -1.59 2.32
CA GLN A 112 -10.62 -2.86 2.59
C GLN A 112 -9.59 -3.88 3.04
N SER A 113 -8.47 -3.95 2.33
CA SER A 113 -7.34 -4.83 2.63
C SER A 113 -6.03 -4.22 2.15
N ALA A 114 -4.94 -4.63 2.79
CA ALA A 114 -3.58 -4.39 2.31
C ALA A 114 -2.70 -5.59 2.60
N VAL A 115 -1.81 -5.89 1.68
CA VAL A 115 -0.82 -6.95 1.73
C VAL A 115 0.54 -6.35 1.39
N ALA A 116 1.52 -6.61 2.23
CA ALA A 116 2.91 -6.27 1.99
C ALA A 116 3.76 -7.54 1.97
N VAL A 117 4.52 -7.74 0.89
CA VAL A 117 5.49 -8.83 0.74
C VAL A 117 6.88 -8.20 0.69
N LEU A 118 7.62 -8.36 1.79
CA LEU A 118 8.97 -7.85 1.98
C LEU A 118 9.93 -8.96 1.60
N ARG A 119 10.64 -8.80 0.49
CA ARG A 119 11.62 -9.79 0.01
C ARG A 119 13.02 -9.45 0.50
N ASN A 120 13.85 -10.49 0.65
CA ASN A 120 15.25 -10.38 1.06
C ASN A 120 15.44 -9.53 2.33
N VAL A 121 14.55 -9.73 3.31
CA VAL A 121 14.59 -9.02 4.58
C VAL A 121 15.90 -9.36 5.28
N HIS A 122 16.64 -8.33 5.68
CA HIS A 122 17.89 -8.50 6.41
C HIS A 122 18.11 -7.34 7.37
N ILE A 123 18.87 -7.61 8.42
CA ILE A 123 19.26 -6.63 9.43
C ILE A 123 20.68 -6.18 9.09
N ARG A 124 20.81 -4.92 8.68
CA ARG A 124 22.11 -4.25 8.55
C ARG A 124 22.61 -3.88 9.94
N PRO A 125 23.81 -4.36 10.35
CA PRO A 125 24.43 -3.96 11.61
C PRO A 125 24.63 -2.45 11.66
N GLY A 126 24.32 -1.84 12.81
CA GLY A 126 24.40 -0.40 13.03
C GLY A 126 23.98 -0.01 14.44
N VAL A 127 24.09 1.27 14.79
CA VAL A 127 23.55 1.84 16.03
C VAL A 127 22.70 3.06 15.65
N PRO A 128 21.36 2.91 15.53
CA PRO A 128 20.58 1.68 15.70
C PRO A 128 20.73 0.69 14.52
N PRO A 129 20.42 -0.61 14.72
CA PRO A 129 20.36 -1.57 13.62
C PRO A 129 19.19 -1.26 12.68
N LEU A 130 19.36 -1.56 11.40
CA LEU A 130 18.38 -1.25 10.35
C LEU A 130 17.85 -2.53 9.72
N VAL A 131 16.54 -2.76 9.74
CA VAL A 131 15.90 -3.77 8.90
C VAL A 131 15.75 -3.19 7.50
N VAL A 132 16.06 -3.98 6.50
CA VAL A 132 15.94 -3.63 5.09
C VAL A 132 15.25 -4.75 4.36
N ALA A 133 14.37 -4.42 3.41
CA ALA A 133 13.81 -5.36 2.46
C ALA A 133 13.84 -4.77 1.06
N ALA A 134 14.15 -5.59 0.06
CA ALA A 134 14.22 -5.14 -1.32
C ALA A 134 14.02 -6.33 -2.30
N PRO A 135 13.06 -6.24 -3.24
CA PRO A 135 11.98 -5.26 -3.29
C PRO A 135 10.88 -5.54 -2.25
N THR A 136 10.02 -4.55 -1.99
CA THR A 136 8.76 -4.72 -1.25
C THR A 136 7.59 -4.54 -2.19
N GLU A 137 6.77 -5.57 -2.32
CA GLU A 137 5.53 -5.54 -3.10
C GLU A 137 4.38 -5.16 -2.16
N LEU A 138 3.62 -4.14 -2.55
CA LEU A 138 2.44 -3.68 -1.82
C LEU A 138 1.21 -3.87 -2.68
N THR A 139 0.17 -4.42 -2.10
CA THR A 139 -1.10 -4.64 -2.78
C THR A 139 -2.21 -4.19 -1.86
N THR A 140 -3.17 -3.42 -2.37
CA THR A 140 -4.28 -2.91 -1.58
C THR A 140 -5.58 -2.88 -2.37
N GLU A 141 -6.68 -3.08 -1.65
CA GLU A 141 -8.03 -2.90 -2.16
C GLU A 141 -8.61 -1.60 -1.59
N LEU A 142 -8.70 -0.61 -2.46
CA LEU A 142 -9.36 0.65 -2.14
C LEU A 142 -10.87 0.51 -2.39
N PRO A 143 -11.72 1.09 -1.53
CA PRO A 143 -13.14 1.14 -1.84
C PRO A 143 -13.41 2.01 -3.08
N LYS A 144 -14.47 1.63 -3.81
CA LYS A 144 -14.82 2.21 -5.12
C LYS A 144 -15.11 3.72 -5.06
N ASP A 145 -15.59 4.23 -3.93
CA ASP A 145 -15.85 5.65 -3.70
C ASP A 145 -14.60 6.50 -3.95
N ILE A 146 -13.44 6.04 -3.47
CA ILE A 146 -12.16 6.70 -3.72
C ILE A 146 -11.86 6.81 -5.23
N PHE A 147 -12.16 5.77 -6.01
CA PHE A 147 -12.00 5.80 -7.47
C PHE A 147 -13.04 6.69 -8.15
N ASP A 148 -14.28 6.67 -7.69
CA ASP A 148 -15.35 7.52 -8.22
C ASP A 148 -15.02 9.01 -8.03
N ASP A 149 -14.45 9.39 -6.89
CA ASP A 149 -14.00 10.77 -6.61
C ASP A 149 -12.89 11.20 -7.58
N VAL A 150 -11.91 10.34 -7.84
CA VAL A 150 -10.86 10.58 -8.85
C VAL A 150 -11.45 10.75 -10.23
N LEU A 151 -12.35 9.84 -10.61
CA LEU A 151 -12.95 9.85 -11.92
C LEU A 151 -13.83 11.08 -12.13
N GLU A 152 -14.56 11.53 -11.10
CA GLU A 152 -15.35 12.76 -11.15
C GLU A 152 -14.46 13.99 -11.39
N GLN A 153 -13.27 14.04 -10.81
CA GLN A 153 -12.32 15.12 -11.04
C GLN A 153 -11.66 15.05 -12.43
N ALA A 154 -11.26 13.86 -12.88
CA ALA A 154 -10.54 13.65 -14.15
C ALA A 154 -11.45 13.72 -15.37
N ALA A 155 -12.63 13.14 -15.25
CA ALA A 155 -13.58 12.98 -16.33
C ALA A 155 -15.00 13.10 -15.78
N PRO A 156 -15.47 14.31 -15.42
CA PRO A 156 -16.78 14.54 -14.77
C PRO A 156 -17.99 14.10 -15.62
N GLN A 157 -17.77 13.86 -16.91
CA GLN A 157 -18.76 13.27 -17.81
C GLN A 157 -18.93 11.76 -17.62
N LEU A 158 -18.06 11.09 -16.88
CA LEU A 158 -18.01 9.64 -16.71
C LEU A 158 -18.21 9.25 -15.24
N ARG A 159 -18.81 8.08 -15.01
CA ARG A 159 -18.97 7.45 -13.70
C ARG A 159 -18.56 5.99 -13.79
N SER A 160 -17.90 5.47 -12.76
CA SER A 160 -17.47 4.09 -12.79
C SER A 160 -18.64 3.17 -12.43
N GLU A 161 -18.77 2.10 -13.17
CA GLU A 161 -19.68 0.99 -12.91
C GLU A 161 -18.85 -0.28 -12.94
N SER A 162 -18.95 -1.06 -11.87
CA SER A 162 -18.34 -2.37 -11.78
C SER A 162 -19.26 -3.34 -12.54
N GLY A 163 -18.81 -3.90 -13.65
CA GLY A 163 -19.53 -5.00 -14.28
C GLY A 163 -19.41 -6.27 -13.43
N GLU A 164 -20.44 -7.12 -13.40
CA GLU A 164 -20.40 -8.45 -12.74
C GLU A 164 -19.27 -9.34 -13.30
N ASP A 165 -18.83 -9.06 -14.54
CA ASP A 165 -17.80 -9.80 -15.27
C ASP A 165 -16.35 -9.34 -14.94
N GLY A 166 -16.15 -8.49 -13.92
CA GLY A 166 -14.84 -7.95 -13.56
C GLY A 166 -14.27 -6.92 -14.55
N THR A 167 -15.04 -6.51 -15.56
CA THR A 167 -14.63 -5.48 -16.52
C THR A 167 -15.03 -4.10 -16.00
N ALA A 168 -14.07 -3.16 -15.97
CA ALA A 168 -14.35 -1.74 -15.70
C ALA A 168 -15.29 -1.17 -16.77
N ARG A 169 -16.46 -0.70 -16.35
CA ARG A 169 -17.40 0.03 -17.23
C ARG A 169 -17.46 1.49 -16.78
N LEU A 170 -17.33 2.43 -17.70
CA LEU A 170 -17.53 3.86 -17.45
C LEU A 170 -18.84 4.30 -18.10
N ARG A 171 -19.81 4.79 -17.34
CA ARG A 171 -21.07 5.33 -17.89
C ARG A 171 -21.05 6.84 -17.99
N TRP A 172 -21.85 7.39 -18.90
CA TRP A 172 -22.04 8.84 -18.96
C TRP A 172 -22.77 9.34 -17.71
N ALA A 173 -22.13 10.20 -16.93
CA ALA A 173 -22.64 10.74 -15.66
C ALA A 173 -24.01 11.42 -15.83
N ARG A 174 -24.17 12.24 -16.87
CA ARG A 174 -25.41 12.99 -17.14
C ARG A 174 -26.52 12.16 -17.79
N ARG A 175 -26.19 11.02 -18.41
CA ARG A 175 -27.14 10.18 -19.16
C ARG A 175 -26.75 8.70 -19.05
N PRO A 176 -26.88 8.07 -17.87
CA PRO A 176 -26.47 6.68 -17.66
C PRO A 176 -27.22 5.69 -18.57
N GLY A 177 -28.43 6.04 -19.02
CA GLY A 177 -29.22 5.23 -19.96
C GLY A 177 -28.67 5.20 -21.39
N TRP A 178 -27.70 6.05 -21.75
CA TRP A 178 -27.07 6.08 -23.08
C TRP A 178 -26.01 4.99 -23.26
N GLY A 179 -25.73 4.23 -22.20
CA GLY A 179 -24.71 3.20 -22.18
C GLY A 179 -23.43 3.65 -21.48
N GLY A 180 -22.40 2.82 -21.62
CA GLY A 180 -21.09 3.03 -21.06
C GLY A 180 -19.98 2.50 -21.98
N LEU A 181 -18.77 2.63 -21.50
CA LEU A 181 -17.53 2.29 -22.15
C LEU A 181 -16.84 1.22 -21.30
N GLU A 182 -16.58 0.05 -21.88
CA GLU A 182 -15.64 -0.90 -21.28
C GLU A 182 -14.22 -0.38 -21.49
N VAL A 183 -13.43 -0.34 -20.42
CA VAL A 183 -12.08 0.21 -20.41
C VAL A 183 -11.14 -0.80 -19.77
N ASP A 184 -9.96 -0.95 -20.35
CA ASP A 184 -8.84 -1.59 -19.66
C ASP A 184 -7.97 -0.52 -19.02
N ALA A 185 -7.57 -0.75 -17.77
CA ALA A 185 -6.57 0.04 -17.06
C ALA A 185 -5.22 -0.69 -17.15
N ASP A 186 -4.17 0.05 -17.50
CA ASP A 186 -2.81 -0.48 -17.58
C ASP A 186 -1.82 0.59 -17.09
N VAL A 187 -0.82 0.19 -16.33
CA VAL A 187 0.16 1.12 -15.76
C VAL A 187 1.48 0.96 -16.48
N VAL A 188 1.97 2.05 -17.05
CA VAL A 188 3.27 2.09 -17.74
C VAL A 188 4.08 3.23 -17.16
N GLY A 189 5.08 2.90 -16.34
CA GLY A 189 5.87 3.88 -15.59
C GLY A 189 4.98 4.65 -14.60
N SER A 190 4.97 5.98 -14.71
CA SER A 190 4.13 6.87 -13.90
C SER A 190 2.80 7.26 -14.58
N THR A 191 2.38 6.53 -15.62
CA THR A 191 1.15 6.85 -16.36
C THR A 191 0.18 5.68 -16.33
N LEU A 192 -1.04 5.96 -15.87
CA LEU A 192 -2.19 5.09 -16.03
C LEU A 192 -2.80 5.30 -17.42
N TRP A 193 -2.88 4.23 -18.19
CA TRP A 193 -3.48 4.19 -19.52
C TRP A 193 -4.85 3.56 -19.44
N LEU A 194 -5.87 4.33 -19.84
CA LEU A 194 -7.25 3.88 -19.95
C LEU A 194 -7.57 3.60 -21.43
N ARG A 195 -7.65 2.32 -21.80
CA ARG A 195 -7.89 1.88 -23.20
C ARG A 195 -9.34 1.49 -23.43
N PRO A 196 -10.08 2.19 -24.30
CA PRO A 196 -11.45 1.81 -24.64
C PRO A 196 -11.51 0.47 -25.38
N ARG A 197 -12.27 -0.50 -24.85
CA ARG A 197 -12.47 -1.84 -25.43
C ARG A 197 -13.77 -1.96 -26.20
N ALA A 198 -14.86 -1.45 -25.64
CA ALA A 198 -16.18 -1.56 -26.24
C ALA A 198 -17.10 -0.45 -25.76
N ILE A 199 -18.08 -0.09 -26.58
CA ILE A 199 -19.23 0.69 -26.16
C ILE A 199 -20.36 -0.29 -25.84
N VAL A 200 -20.93 -0.18 -24.65
CA VAL A 200 -22.04 -1.00 -24.18
C VAL A 200 -23.26 -0.12 -24.03
N THR A 201 -24.31 -0.42 -24.78
CA THR A 201 -25.64 0.19 -24.61
C THR A 201 -26.58 -0.82 -23.96
N LYS A 202 -27.79 -0.40 -23.55
CA LYS A 202 -28.79 -1.32 -22.96
C LYS A 202 -29.10 -2.55 -23.83
N GLN A 203 -28.92 -2.46 -25.14
CA GLN A 203 -29.33 -3.51 -26.08
C GLN A 203 -28.18 -4.12 -26.89
N ARG A 204 -27.00 -3.46 -26.96
CA ARG A 204 -25.88 -3.90 -27.83
C ARG A 204 -24.52 -3.55 -27.24
N ARG A 205 -23.57 -4.48 -27.41
CA ARG A 205 -22.13 -4.30 -27.17
C ARG A 205 -21.41 -4.19 -28.51
N TRP A 206 -20.72 -3.09 -28.73
CA TRP A 206 -19.90 -2.86 -29.91
C TRP A 206 -18.43 -2.79 -29.52
N LYS A 207 -17.66 -3.80 -29.96
CA LYS A 207 -16.20 -3.78 -29.78
C LYS A 207 -15.60 -2.60 -30.55
N LEU A 208 -14.77 -1.83 -29.87
CA LEU A 208 -14.06 -0.72 -30.47
C LEU A 208 -12.83 -1.23 -31.24
N PRO A 209 -12.46 -0.59 -32.35
CA PRO A 209 -11.22 -0.92 -33.05
C PRO A 209 -10.01 -0.73 -32.13
N VAL A 210 -8.97 -1.55 -32.31
CA VAL A 210 -7.71 -1.46 -31.55
C VAL A 210 -7.04 -0.08 -31.67
N ARG A 211 -7.35 0.68 -32.72
CA ARG A 211 -6.84 2.04 -32.97
C ARG A 211 -7.54 3.13 -32.16
N THR A 212 -8.50 2.80 -31.30
CA THR A 212 -9.18 3.80 -30.47
C THR A 212 -8.17 4.44 -29.51
N PRO A 213 -8.10 5.78 -29.44
CA PRO A 213 -7.10 6.45 -28.62
C PRO A 213 -7.27 6.10 -27.15
N ALA A 214 -6.16 5.73 -26.51
CA ALA A 214 -6.09 5.53 -25.08
C ALA A 214 -5.98 6.88 -24.37
N TYR A 215 -6.59 6.99 -23.20
CA TYR A 215 -6.49 8.17 -22.35
C TYR A 215 -5.35 7.99 -21.35
N GLN A 216 -4.50 9.00 -21.24
CA GLN A 216 -3.39 9.03 -20.30
C GLN A 216 -3.80 9.80 -19.06
N VAL A 217 -3.50 9.22 -17.92
CA VAL A 217 -3.85 9.72 -16.61
C VAL A 217 -2.53 9.70 -15.80
N PRO A 218 -1.87 10.85 -15.58
CA PRO A 218 -0.59 10.87 -14.87
C PRO A 218 -0.83 10.46 -13.42
N LEU A 219 -0.08 9.47 -12.94
CA LEU A 219 -0.10 9.08 -11.53
C LEU A 219 0.78 10.06 -10.74
N PRO A 220 0.39 10.42 -9.51
CA PRO A 220 1.25 11.25 -8.68
C PRO A 220 2.54 10.50 -8.35
N GLU A 221 3.58 11.27 -8.07
CA GLU A 221 4.79 10.71 -7.47
C GLU A 221 4.46 10.31 -6.04
N LEU A 222 4.44 9.01 -5.77
CA LEU A 222 4.28 8.51 -4.42
C LEU A 222 5.60 8.62 -3.68
N PRO A 223 5.54 8.88 -2.37
CA PRO A 223 6.73 9.11 -1.57
C PRO A 223 7.60 7.85 -1.55
N HIS A 224 8.90 8.09 -1.36
CA HIS A 224 9.92 7.05 -1.19
C HIS A 224 10.10 6.13 -2.41
N GLY A 225 9.66 6.56 -3.58
CA GLY A 225 9.82 5.82 -4.82
C GLY A 225 8.88 4.62 -4.93
N LEU A 226 7.76 4.60 -4.19
CA LEU A 226 6.69 3.63 -4.42
C LEU A 226 6.17 3.80 -5.85
N MET A 227 6.34 2.78 -6.67
CA MET A 227 5.86 2.78 -8.05
C MET A 227 4.60 1.96 -8.13
N ILE A 228 3.50 2.53 -8.59
CA ILE A 228 2.31 1.74 -8.93
C ILE A 228 2.66 0.89 -10.15
N THR A 229 2.46 -0.42 -10.06
CA THR A 229 2.79 -1.37 -11.12
C THR A 229 1.55 -1.95 -11.77
N HIS A 230 0.43 -1.99 -11.05
CA HIS A 230 -0.81 -2.54 -11.56
C HIS A 230 -2.03 -1.86 -10.93
N VAL A 231 -3.09 -1.70 -11.73
CA VAL A 231 -4.39 -1.21 -11.28
C VAL A 231 -5.46 -2.04 -11.98
N GLU A 232 -6.32 -2.66 -11.19
CA GLU A 232 -7.43 -3.48 -11.65
C GLU A 232 -8.71 -3.04 -10.96
N LEU A 233 -9.79 -2.87 -11.73
CA LEU A 233 -11.10 -2.60 -11.17
C LEU A 233 -11.82 -3.92 -10.92
N VAL A 234 -12.11 -4.17 -9.65
CA VAL A 234 -12.83 -5.36 -9.17
C VAL A 234 -14.24 -4.93 -8.77
N PRO A 235 -15.24 -5.83 -8.68
CA PRO A 235 -16.57 -5.45 -8.22
C PRO A 235 -16.54 -4.73 -6.85
N ASN A 236 -16.87 -3.44 -6.84
CA ASN A 236 -16.94 -2.56 -5.67
C ASN A 236 -15.60 -2.20 -4.99
N SER A 237 -14.48 -2.50 -5.63
CA SER A 237 -13.15 -2.11 -5.15
C SER A 237 -12.19 -1.83 -6.31
N LEU A 238 -11.14 -1.06 -6.00
CA LEU A 238 -10.01 -0.85 -6.88
C LEU A 238 -8.82 -1.58 -6.29
N HIS A 239 -8.33 -2.58 -7.00
CA HIS A 239 -7.13 -3.31 -6.63
C HIS A 239 -5.92 -2.57 -7.20
N VAL A 240 -4.99 -2.18 -6.34
CA VAL A 240 -3.79 -1.45 -6.71
C VAL A 240 -2.59 -2.21 -6.19
N SER A 241 -1.65 -2.50 -7.08
CA SER A 241 -0.34 -3.07 -6.73
C SER A 241 0.74 -2.04 -7.00
N GLY A 242 1.71 -2.00 -6.10
CA GLY A 242 2.89 -1.16 -6.18
C GLY A 242 4.15 -1.90 -5.77
N LEU A 243 5.27 -1.39 -6.22
CA LEU A 243 6.60 -1.87 -5.91
C LEU A 243 7.36 -0.74 -5.23
N LEU A 244 7.81 -0.99 -4.02
CA LEU A 244 8.80 -0.15 -3.35
C LEU A 244 10.17 -0.80 -3.59
N PRO A 245 11.10 -0.13 -4.29
CA PRO A 245 12.41 -0.70 -4.59
C PRO A 245 13.18 -1.15 -3.35
N GLU A 246 13.04 -0.38 -2.27
CA GLU A 246 13.70 -0.66 -1.01
C GLU A 246 12.88 -0.12 0.16
N TRP A 247 12.59 -1.01 1.10
CA TRP A 247 11.98 -0.72 2.40
C TRP A 247 13.06 -0.73 3.46
N ARG A 248 12.97 0.19 4.42
CA ARG A 248 13.93 0.29 5.52
C ARG A 248 13.24 0.74 6.80
N MET A 249 13.79 0.32 7.93
CA MET A 249 13.27 0.58 9.27
C MET A 249 14.39 0.52 10.29
N GLU A 250 14.47 1.48 11.20
CA GLU A 250 15.28 1.31 12.41
C GLU A 250 14.60 0.32 13.34
N LEU A 251 15.35 -0.66 13.84
CA LEU A 251 14.85 -1.66 14.80
C LEU A 251 15.44 -1.41 16.19
N PRO A 252 14.85 -0.51 16.99
CA PRO A 252 15.20 -0.46 18.40
C PRO A 252 14.69 -1.75 19.07
N LEU A 253 15.59 -2.70 19.35
CA LEU A 253 15.24 -4.01 19.94
C LEU A 253 14.37 -3.87 21.20
N ARG A 254 14.60 -2.82 22.00
CA ARG A 254 13.77 -2.48 23.17
C ARG A 254 12.31 -2.20 22.80
N ALA A 255 12.04 -1.49 21.72
CA ALA A 255 10.66 -1.21 21.31
C ALA A 255 9.92 -2.49 20.90
N LEU A 256 10.65 -3.46 20.33
CA LEU A 256 10.09 -4.77 19.99
C LEU A 256 9.74 -5.59 21.24
N GLU A 257 10.63 -5.61 22.23
CA GLU A 257 10.39 -6.26 23.53
C GLU A 257 9.24 -5.62 24.30
N ASP A 258 9.19 -4.29 24.32
CA ASP A 258 8.11 -3.52 24.94
C ASP A 258 6.77 -3.80 24.26
N LEU A 259 6.76 -3.89 22.93
CA LEU A 259 5.56 -4.22 22.15
C LEU A 259 5.05 -5.63 22.43
N ILE A 260 5.95 -6.63 22.47
CA ILE A 260 5.57 -8.00 22.83
C ILE A 260 5.02 -8.04 24.26
N THR A 261 5.64 -7.30 25.18
CA THR A 261 5.18 -7.20 26.57
C THR A 261 3.78 -6.59 26.64
N GLN A 262 3.53 -5.48 25.95
CA GLN A 262 2.21 -4.83 25.87
C GLN A 262 1.15 -5.76 25.27
N LEU A 263 1.45 -6.41 24.15
CA LEU A 263 0.53 -7.35 23.50
C LEU A 263 0.22 -8.56 24.40
N SER A 264 1.21 -9.08 25.11
CA SER A 264 1.04 -10.20 26.05
C SER A 264 0.14 -9.84 27.25
N GLN A 265 0.10 -8.55 27.62
CA GLN A 265 -0.79 -7.99 28.64
C GLN A 265 -2.19 -7.66 28.09
N GLY A 266 -2.43 -7.88 26.78
CA GLY A 266 -3.70 -7.62 26.12
C GLY A 266 -3.86 -6.19 25.60
N ALA A 267 -2.81 -5.37 25.60
CA ALA A 267 -2.86 -4.04 25.01
C ALA A 267 -2.81 -4.15 23.48
N LEU A 268 -3.94 -3.86 22.82
CA LEU A 268 -4.05 -3.84 21.35
C LEU A 268 -3.84 -2.44 20.76
N THR A 269 -3.28 -1.54 21.55
CA THR A 269 -2.91 -0.20 21.12
C THR A 269 -1.45 0.02 21.47
N PHE A 270 -0.64 0.27 20.47
CA PHE A 270 0.79 0.46 20.64
C PHE A 270 1.31 1.52 19.68
N SER A 271 2.35 2.23 20.10
CA SER A 271 3.12 3.08 19.22
C SER A 271 4.10 2.22 18.45
N TRP A 272 4.01 2.26 17.13
CA TRP A 272 5.10 1.80 16.31
C TRP A 272 6.10 2.95 16.17
N PRO A 273 7.42 2.70 16.27
CA PRO A 273 8.41 3.76 16.16
C PRO A 273 8.13 4.59 14.91
N SER A 274 7.82 5.86 15.13
CA SER A 274 7.61 6.80 14.05
C SER A 274 8.91 6.89 13.27
N LEU A 275 8.75 6.89 11.97
CA LEU A 275 9.85 6.98 11.04
C LEU A 275 10.27 8.46 10.99
N TRP A 276 11.37 8.80 11.67
CA TRP A 276 11.86 10.18 11.73
C TRP A 276 12.48 10.55 10.38
N TRP A 277 11.80 11.39 9.59
CA TRP A 277 12.38 11.97 8.37
C TRP A 277 13.16 13.24 8.67
N GLY A 278 14.48 13.15 8.51
CA GLY A 278 15.33 14.29 8.22
C GLY A 278 15.09 14.73 6.79
N SER A 279 14.76 16.01 6.62
CA SER A 279 14.74 16.72 5.35
C SER A 279 16.15 16.80 4.77
N ASP A 280 16.34 16.33 3.54
CA ASP A 280 17.28 16.92 2.58
C ASP A 280 16.61 16.99 1.21
#